data_AF-A0ABF7QVN0-F1
#
_entry.id   AF-A0ABF7QVN0-F1
#
_cell.length_a   1.000
_cell.length_b   1.000
_cell.length_c   1.000
_cell.angle_alpha   90.00
_cell.angle_beta   90.00
_cell.angle_gamma   90.00
#
_symmetry.space_group_name_H-M   'P 1'
#
loop_
_entity.id
_entity.type
_entity.pdbx_description
1 polymer ?
#
loop_
_entity_poly.entity_id
_entity_poly.type
_entity_poly.pdbx_seq_one_letter_code
_entity_poly.pdbx_strand_id
1 'polypeptide(L)' 'MTAKRFHGTHRKELFGISATGRHVWWYGAPFVAFEGDKVKDLWVLGDIHGLIERLKDGASNVAVA' A
#
# COMPACT_ATOMS: atom_id res chain seq x y z
N MET A 1 16.18 9.71 -8.15
CA MET A 1 14.84 9.13 -7.97
C MET A 1 14.74 8.58 -6.56
N THR A 2 13.82 9.06 -5.74
CA THR A 2 13.82 8.77 -4.28
C THR A 2 12.63 7.88 -3.92
N ALA A 3 12.89 6.82 -3.16
CA ALA A 3 11.85 5.98 -2.60
C ALA A 3 10.88 6.84 -1.76
N LYS A 4 9.58 6.58 -1.94
CA LYS A 4 8.48 7.20 -1.20
C LYS A 4 7.87 6.17 -0.25
N ARG A 5 7.39 6.64 0.89
CA ARG A 5 6.59 5.85 1.81
C ARG A 5 5.12 6.15 1.57
N PHE A 6 4.36 5.14 1.17
CA PHE A 6 2.91 5.17 1.09
C PHE A 6 2.32 4.67 2.39
N HIS A 7 1.15 5.18 2.78
CA HIS A 7 0.50 4.79 4.02
C HIS A 7 -1.01 5.09 4.00
N GLY A 8 -1.77 4.39 4.84
CA GLY A 8 -3.22 4.59 4.94
C GLY A 8 -3.88 3.63 5.92
N THR A 9 -5.17 3.84 6.19
CA THR A 9 -5.98 2.92 7.01
C THR A 9 -6.61 1.84 6.14
N HIS A 10 -6.45 0.58 6.52
CA HIS A 10 -7.04 -0.57 5.81
C HIS A 10 -8.53 -0.72 6.18
N ARG A 11 -9.40 -0.01 5.45
CA ARG A 11 -10.84 0.12 5.76
C ARG A 11 -11.74 -0.88 5.03
N LYS A 12 -11.24 -1.56 4.00
CA LYS A 12 -11.96 -2.53 3.16
C LYS A 12 -11.01 -3.64 2.79
N GLU A 13 -11.53 -4.73 2.24
CA GLU A 13 -10.71 -5.86 1.78
C GLU A 13 -9.64 -5.41 0.77
N LEU A 14 -8.43 -5.93 0.93
CA LEU A 14 -7.31 -5.72 0.01
C LEU A 14 -6.45 -6.99 -0.04
N PHE A 15 -6.09 -7.45 -1.25
CA PHE A 15 -5.36 -8.72 -1.46
C PHE A 15 -6.02 -9.94 -0.80
N GLY A 16 -7.36 -9.98 -0.73
CA GLY A 16 -8.11 -11.06 -0.08
C GLY A 16 -8.04 -11.05 1.45
N ILE A 17 -7.54 -9.98 2.06
CA ILE A 17 -7.48 -9.80 3.52
C ILE A 17 -8.57 -8.82 3.93
N SER A 18 -9.48 -9.25 4.81
CA SER A 18 -10.56 -8.41 5.35
C SER A 18 -10.05 -7.12 6.00
N ALA A 19 -10.87 -6.08 6.00
CA ALA A 19 -10.56 -4.80 6.63
C ALA A 19 -10.05 -4.98 8.06
N THR A 20 -8.87 -4.44 8.36
CA THR A 20 -8.26 -4.55 9.69
C THR A 20 -8.43 -3.30 10.53
N GLY A 21 -8.86 -2.18 9.93
CA GLY A 21 -8.99 -0.88 10.59
C GLY A 21 -7.65 -0.23 10.98
N ARG A 22 -6.52 -0.89 10.72
CA ARG A 22 -5.19 -0.41 11.14
C ARG A 22 -4.57 0.52 10.12
N HIS A 23 -3.67 1.37 10.61
CA HIS A 23 -2.76 2.13 9.76
C HIS A 23 -1.62 1.23 9.27
N VAL A 24 -1.42 1.16 7.96
CA VAL A 24 -0.35 0.40 7.31
C VAL A 24 0.46 1.29 6.39
N TRP A 25 1.66 0.86 6.04
CA TRP A 25 2.59 1.60 5.19
C TRP A 25 3.51 0.66 4.41
N TRP A 26 4.03 1.13 3.28
CA TRP A 26 5.01 0.40 2.46
C TRP A 26 5.86 1.39 1.66
N TYR A 27 7.02 0.93 1.18
CA TYR A 27 7.86 1.73 0.29
C TYR A 27 7.49 1.49 -1.17
N GLY A 28 7.70 2.51 -1.98
CA GLY A 28 7.71 2.36 -3.43
C GLY A 28 8.31 3.55 -4.14
N ALA A 29 8.40 3.46 -5.46
CA ALA A 29 8.94 4.50 -6.31
C ALA A 29 7.98 4.74 -7.49
N PRO A 30 7.34 5.93 -7.57
CA PRO A 30 6.55 6.30 -8.72
C PRO A 30 7.46 6.75 -9.87
N PHE A 31 7.26 6.15 -11.04
CA PHE A 31 7.83 6.56 -12.32
C PHE A 31 6.70 7.22 -13.11
N VAL A 32 6.87 8.50 -13.43
CA VAL A 32 5.83 9.29 -14.11
C VAL A 32 6.40 9.80 -15.42
N ALA A 33 5.75 9.48 -16.54
CA ALA A 33 6.04 10.09 -17.83
C ALA A 33 5.05 11.22 -18.09
N PHE A 34 5.55 12.35 -18.60
CA PHE A 34 4.74 13.52 -18.95
C PHE A 34 4.71 13.74 -20.45
N GLU A 35 3.58 14.21 -20.96
CA GLU A 35 3.43 14.75 -22.31
C GLU A 35 2.82 16.15 -22.19
N GLY A 36 3.65 17.18 -22.43
CA GLY A 36 3.30 18.55 -22.11
C GLY A 36 3.11 18.75 -20.60
N ASP A 37 1.95 19.29 -20.23
CA ASP A 37 1.55 19.58 -18.85
C ASP A 37 0.77 18.44 -18.19
N LYS A 38 0.59 17.31 -18.88
CA LYS A 38 -0.20 16.16 -18.41
C LYS A 38 0.67 14.95 -18.13
N VAL A 39 0.25 14.16 -17.14
CA VAL A 39 0.78 12.81 -16.93
C VAL A 39 0.27 11.92 -18.07
N LYS A 40 1.21 11.33 -18.81
CA LYS A 40 0.94 10.36 -19.86
C LYS A 40 0.86 8.96 -19.27
N ASP A 41 1.87 8.58 -18.48
CA ASP A 41 1.99 7.25 -17.90
C ASP A 41 2.43 7.31 -16.43
N LEU A 42 2.02 6.32 -15.64
CA LEU A 42 2.40 6.14 -14.25
C LEU A 42 2.65 4.65 -13.97
N TRP A 43 3.85 4.34 -13.53
CA TRP A 43 4.20 3.04 -12.95
C TRP A 43 4.64 3.22 -11.50
N VAL A 44 4.29 2.25 -10.65
CA VAL A 44 4.74 2.26 -9.24
C VAL A 44 5.42 0.93 -8.96
N LEU A 45 6.73 0.97 -8.69
CA LEU A 45 7.42 -0.15 -8.08
C LEU A 45 7.13 -0.10 -6.58
N GLY A 46 6.28 -0.99 -6.08
CA GLY A 46 5.88 -1.03 -4.67
C GLY A 46 6.31 -2.34 -3.99
N ASP A 47 6.66 -2.25 -2.70
CA ASP A 47 6.85 -3.41 -1.82
C ASP A 47 5.49 -4.02 -1.43
N ILE A 48 4.89 -4.75 -2.37
CA ILE A 48 3.58 -5.37 -2.19
C ILE A 48 3.65 -6.50 -1.15
N HIS A 49 4.76 -7.24 -1.08
CA HIS A 49 4.91 -8.32 -0.12
C HIS A 49 4.99 -7.78 1.32
N GLY A 50 5.79 -6.73 1.56
CA GLY A 50 5.85 -6.08 2.87
C GLY A 50 4.53 -5.40 3.28
N LEU A 51 3.70 -4.97 2.33
CA LEU A 51 2.32 -4.55 2.60
C LEU A 51 1.44 -5.74 3.00
N ILE A 52 1.47 -6.84 2.24
CA ILE A 52 0.67 -8.04 2.53
C ILE A 52 0.99 -8.60 3.93
N GLU A 53 2.27 -8.67 4.30
CA GLU A 53 2.70 -9.08 5.65
C GLU A 53 2.07 -8.20 6.72
N ARG A 54 2.19 -6.87 6.59
CA ARG A 54 1.57 -5.91 7.53
C ARG A 54 0.06 -6.06 7.63
N LEU A 55 -0.62 -6.35 6.51
CA LEU A 55 -2.06 -6.59 6.49
C LEU A 55 -2.43 -7.87 7.26
N LYS A 56 -1.66 -8.95 7.10
CA LYS A 56 -1.86 -10.23 7.80
C LYS A 56 -1.55 -10.15 9.29
N ASP A 57 -0.48 -9.45 9.68
CA ASP A 57 0.03 -9.36 11.06
C ASP A 57 -0.91 -8.74 12.09
N GLY A 58 -2.09 -8.27 11.68
CA GLY A 58 -3.13 -7.93 12.64
C GLY A 58 -4.52 -8.16 12.11
N ALA A 59 -4.66 -9.12 11.19
CA ALA A 59 -5.82 -10.00 11.25
C ALA A 59 -5.77 -10.89 12.51
N SER A 60 -4.58 -11.15 13.08
CA SER A 60 -4.36 -12.00 14.26
C SER A 60 -4.74 -11.38 15.62
N ASN A 61 -4.88 -10.05 15.73
CA ASN A 61 -5.08 -9.38 17.04
C ASN A 61 -6.55 -9.01 17.36
N VAL A 62 -7.53 -9.42 16.55
CA VAL A 62 -8.96 -9.09 16.78
C VAL A 62 -9.74 -10.27 17.41
N ALA A 63 -9.13 -11.45 17.54
CA ALA A 63 -9.81 -12.65 18.04
C ALA A 63 -9.73 -12.87 19.57
N VAL A 64 -9.26 -11.89 20.35
CA VAL A 64 -9.22 -11.98 21.82
C VAL A 64 -9.85 -10.72 22.42
N ALA A 65 -11.17 -10.66 22.43
CA ALA A 65 -11.98 -9.80 23.27
C ALA A 65 -13.35 -10.45 23.50
#